data_AF-A0A8H5LMK5-F1
#
_entry.id   AF-A0A8H5LMK5-F1
#
_cell.length_a   1.000
_cell.length_b   1.000
_cell.length_c   1.000
_cell.angle_alpha   90.00
_cell.angle_beta   90.00
_cell.angle_gamma   90.00
#
_symmetry.space_group_name_H-M   'P 1'
#
loop_
_entity.id
_entity.type
_entity.pdbx_description
1 polymer ?
#
loop_
_entity_poly.entity_id
_entity_poly.type
_entity_poly.pdbx_seq_one_letter_code
_entity_poly.pdbx_strand_id
1 'polypeptide(L)'
;MFTSGHVNTMDDVLISQLPPQLLKSSLRLLVSQSLEAQRTFVSHVRTRLLTNPPELLPADQLFPSSPLKEPEYPQFISDIRCWFSSKLAKESLPLLTHLLNAIPMAGARWVTDDGDHTTSAHALGAALASVCGDLVQAIQALKESLNASGTSSPDDETKDLLLELLDSLARCQSYCIQERLDFPFIRARKQVQDFLDASTPPISLTHAANSAHQTLILNYDLHINGVDTVQTKSVPLKMLIALSSSTSPTANEIIINCNLAQWSQIAYAELGAQTGSTTSLRLPRLLNGFWQMSSAAWGSASSAKQEKALVELIESGLVASDMADHYGDAELVWGSFRKSLPSEVQQQVIACTKWCVFRPLKIEGDCLDELVLERVKERYKRLGGRVELLQFHWYDYSNKIYLPILAKLVQITKTHPQLVTNVGLCNFDSKHMEEAAEYLLNKIGEVGVVSNQVQFSLVDARPTVEMSEVCLKYGIKLLTYGSFCGGFLSQKWLGQKSPDVYSESAALTPSQRKYFDMILTWGTWPKFQELLATLRSIADKHSTPRQALTLTNVATRWVLDRPEVASVIVGTRLGVSSNVQENLNVFGLRLDEDDRNRLDSFALGDSARRVWEMVGDCGAEYSTNTKSKV
;
A
#
# COMPACT_ATOMS: atom_id res chain seq x y z
N MET A 1 -4.85 -52.47 9.66
CA MET A 1 -3.97 -51.88 8.62
C MET A 1 -2.71 -51.37 9.30
N PHE A 2 -1.64 -52.16 9.27
CA PHE A 2 -0.29 -51.64 9.49
C PHE A 2 0.14 -50.93 8.21
N THR A 3 0.69 -49.70 8.33
CA THR A 3 1.89 -49.17 7.64
C THR A 3 1.84 -47.65 7.53
N SER A 4 2.50 -46.95 8.47
CA SER A 4 3.16 -45.64 8.24
C SER A 4 3.87 -45.05 9.48
N GLY A 5 4.04 -45.80 10.58
CA GLY A 5 4.91 -45.41 11.72
C GLY A 5 6.42 -45.54 11.46
N HIS A 6 6.82 -45.81 10.22
CA HIS A 6 8.21 -45.94 9.77
C HIS A 6 8.52 -45.03 8.57
N VAL A 7 7.78 -43.94 8.43
CA VAL A 7 8.23 -42.82 7.61
C VAL A 7 8.96 -41.86 8.56
N ASN A 8 10.28 -41.78 8.36
CA ASN A 8 11.12 -40.61 8.67
C ASN A 8 11.79 -40.43 10.04
N THR A 9 12.37 -41.47 10.65
CA THR A 9 13.41 -41.24 11.67
C THR A 9 14.60 -40.42 11.12
N MET A 10 14.94 -40.57 9.83
CA MET A 10 15.98 -39.74 9.20
C MET A 10 15.53 -38.30 8.94
N ASP A 11 14.27 -38.03 8.58
CA ASP A 11 13.82 -36.65 8.42
C ASP A 11 13.56 -35.97 9.76
N ASP A 12 13.17 -36.70 10.82
CA ASP A 12 13.14 -36.16 12.19
C ASP A 12 14.55 -35.80 12.68
N VAL A 13 15.55 -36.64 12.37
CA VAL A 13 16.96 -36.31 12.61
C VAL A 13 17.36 -35.09 11.77
N LEU A 14 16.96 -35.01 10.50
CA LEU A 14 17.23 -33.83 9.68
C LEU A 14 16.58 -32.57 10.28
N ILE A 15 15.29 -32.59 10.62
CA ILE A 15 14.57 -31.45 11.20
C ILE A 15 15.18 -31.03 12.54
N SER A 16 15.57 -31.99 13.39
CA SER A 16 16.17 -31.70 14.70
C SER A 16 17.61 -31.18 14.63
N GLN A 17 18.37 -31.56 13.59
CA GLN A 17 19.75 -31.12 13.40
C GLN A 17 19.86 -29.90 12.46
N LEU A 18 18.80 -29.57 11.72
CA LEU A 18 18.80 -28.41 10.82
C LEU A 18 18.95 -27.13 11.65
N PRO A 19 19.93 -26.27 11.32
CA PRO A 19 20.00 -24.93 11.87
C PRO A 19 18.65 -24.20 11.68
N PRO A 20 18.19 -23.38 12.66
CA PRO A 20 16.92 -22.68 12.58
C PRO A 20 16.70 -21.89 11.28
N GLN A 21 17.78 -21.37 10.70
CA GLN A 21 17.78 -20.63 9.43
C GLN A 21 17.39 -21.53 8.24
N LEU A 22 17.97 -22.73 8.15
CA LEU A 22 17.64 -23.71 7.12
C LEU A 22 16.25 -24.31 7.36
N LEU A 23 15.82 -24.47 8.61
CA LEU A 23 14.46 -24.91 8.92
C LEU A 23 13.41 -23.89 8.47
N LYS A 24 13.61 -22.60 8.80
CA LYS A 24 12.73 -21.50 8.33
C LYS A 24 12.72 -21.42 6.81
N SER A 25 13.87 -21.68 6.17
CA SER A 25 14.00 -21.73 4.72
C SER A 25 13.14 -22.82 4.08
N SER A 26 13.36 -24.07 4.49
CA SER A 26 12.62 -25.22 4.00
C SER A 26 11.11 -25.07 4.24
N LEU A 27 10.71 -24.55 5.41
CA LEU A 27 9.31 -24.27 5.72
C LEU A 27 8.70 -23.22 4.78
N ARG A 28 9.42 -22.13 4.48
CA ARG A 28 8.94 -21.11 3.54
C ARG A 28 8.73 -21.68 2.15
N LEU A 29 9.68 -22.48 1.66
CA LEU A 29 9.55 -23.17 0.38
C LEU A 29 8.32 -24.08 0.36
N LEU A 30 8.18 -24.96 1.37
CA LEU A 30 7.04 -25.88 1.45
C LEU A 30 5.70 -25.13 1.46
N VAL A 31 5.61 -24.05 2.23
CA VAL A 31 4.39 -23.23 2.34
C VAL A 31 4.10 -22.44 1.06
N SER A 32 5.11 -22.02 0.29
CA SER A 32 4.90 -21.29 -0.96
C SER A 32 4.46 -22.18 -2.12
N GLN A 33 4.82 -23.46 -2.10
CA GLN A 33 4.51 -24.41 -3.19
C GLN A 33 3.04 -24.83 -3.23
N SER A 34 2.31 -24.85 -2.10
CA SER A 34 0.89 -25.20 -2.12
C SER A 34 0.06 -24.51 -1.05
N LEU A 35 -1.18 -24.18 -1.41
CA LEU A 35 -2.18 -23.63 -0.47
C LEU A 35 -2.54 -24.65 0.63
N GLU A 36 -2.45 -25.94 0.33
CA GLU A 36 -2.70 -27.00 1.30
C GLU A 36 -1.59 -27.05 2.36
N ALA A 37 -0.32 -27.00 1.96
CA ALA A 37 0.82 -26.93 2.87
C ALA A 37 0.73 -25.67 3.76
N GLN A 38 0.37 -24.53 3.19
CA GLN A 38 0.13 -23.30 3.95
C GLN A 38 -0.98 -23.49 5.00
N ARG A 39 -2.13 -24.06 4.62
CA ARG A 39 -3.26 -24.28 5.53
C ARG A 39 -2.89 -25.21 6.67
N THR A 40 -2.22 -26.32 6.37
CA THR A 40 -1.77 -27.30 7.36
C THR A 40 -0.76 -26.68 8.33
N PHE A 41 0.23 -25.95 7.81
CA PHE A 41 1.20 -25.24 8.64
C PHE A 41 0.53 -24.24 9.60
N VAL A 42 -0.31 -23.35 9.07
CA VAL A 42 -1.01 -22.34 9.88
C VAL A 42 -1.92 -23.00 10.91
N SER A 43 -2.65 -24.06 10.53
CA SER A 43 -3.50 -24.82 11.45
C SER A 43 -2.71 -25.45 12.59
N HIS A 44 -1.58 -26.09 12.29
CA HIS A 44 -0.72 -26.69 13.30
C HIS A 44 -0.16 -25.65 14.28
N VAL A 45 0.39 -24.54 13.77
CA VAL A 45 0.90 -23.44 14.60
C VAL A 45 -0.22 -22.88 15.49
N ARG A 46 -1.41 -22.63 14.93
CA ARG A 46 -2.59 -22.17 15.67
C ARG A 46 -2.93 -23.11 16.83
N THR A 47 -2.99 -24.42 16.59
CA THR A 47 -3.25 -25.41 17.64
C THR A 47 -2.19 -25.37 18.73
N ARG A 48 -0.91 -25.25 18.37
CA ARG A 48 0.19 -25.19 19.36
C ARG A 48 0.13 -23.94 20.23
N LEU A 49 -0.17 -22.78 19.65
CA LEU A 49 -0.34 -21.51 20.38
C LEU A 49 -1.52 -21.57 21.36
N LEU A 50 -2.66 -22.13 20.94
CA LEU A 50 -3.82 -22.31 21.83
C LEU A 50 -3.54 -23.31 22.96
N THR A 51 -2.72 -24.34 22.69
CA THR A 51 -2.37 -25.35 23.71
C THR A 51 -1.36 -24.82 24.72
N ASN A 52 -0.43 -23.95 24.28
CA ASN A 52 0.61 -23.36 25.13
C ASN A 52 0.66 -21.85 24.88
N PRO A 53 -0.24 -21.07 25.51
CA PRO A 53 -0.24 -19.64 25.32
C PRO A 53 1.00 -18.98 25.93
N PRO A 54 1.47 -17.85 25.36
CA PRO A 54 2.61 -17.12 25.88
C PRO A 54 2.29 -16.60 27.28
N GLU A 55 3.30 -16.62 28.15
CA GLU A 55 3.17 -16.15 29.52
C GLU A 55 3.00 -14.62 29.56
N LEU A 56 2.09 -14.12 30.41
CA LEU A 56 1.91 -12.69 30.64
C LEU A 56 3.02 -12.18 31.57
N LEU A 57 4.16 -11.83 30.98
CA LEU A 57 5.35 -11.39 31.70
C LEU A 57 5.07 -10.13 32.55
N PRO A 58 5.58 -10.03 33.79
CA PRO A 58 5.49 -8.83 34.61
C PRO A 58 6.06 -7.58 33.93
N ALA A 59 5.52 -6.40 34.30
CA ALA A 59 5.88 -5.13 33.67
C ALA A 59 7.39 -4.80 33.82
N ASP A 60 8.01 -5.16 34.93
CA ASP A 60 9.44 -4.96 35.21
C ASP A 60 10.37 -5.93 34.48
N GLN A 61 9.84 -7.01 33.89
CA GLN A 61 10.56 -7.89 32.97
C GLN A 61 10.44 -7.43 31.52
N LEU A 62 9.23 -7.00 31.13
CA LEU A 62 9.00 -6.42 29.81
C LEU A 62 9.80 -5.14 29.63
N PHE A 63 9.76 -4.24 30.61
CA PHE A 63 10.41 -2.93 30.58
C PHE A 63 11.23 -2.70 31.86
N PRO A 64 12.40 -3.35 32.00
CA PRO A 64 13.22 -3.22 33.20
C PRO A 64 13.74 -1.79 33.37
N SER A 65 13.67 -1.27 34.59
CA SER A 65 14.24 0.05 34.94
C SER A 65 15.77 0.05 35.00
N SER A 66 16.40 -1.13 35.09
CA SER A 66 17.85 -1.27 35.15
C SER A 66 18.43 -1.51 33.75
N PRO A 67 19.44 -0.73 33.32
CA PRO A 67 20.09 -0.91 32.03
C PRO A 67 20.92 -2.20 31.93
N LEU A 68 21.11 -2.93 33.04
CA LEU A 68 21.84 -4.21 33.09
C LEU A 68 20.95 -5.43 32.80
N LYS A 69 19.63 -5.24 32.73
CA LYS A 69 18.69 -6.30 32.37
C LYS A 69 18.22 -6.05 30.93
N GLU A 70 18.38 -7.07 30.09
CA GLU A 70 17.82 -7.04 28.75
C GLU A 70 16.28 -7.03 28.83
N PRO A 71 15.60 -6.15 28.09
CA PRO A 71 14.16 -6.10 28.08
C PRO A 71 13.55 -7.29 27.33
N GLU A 72 12.46 -7.87 27.85
CA GLU A 72 11.78 -9.00 27.22
C GLU A 72 10.66 -8.61 26.26
N TYR A 73 10.32 -7.31 26.18
CA TYR A 73 9.32 -6.82 25.22
C TYR A 73 9.57 -7.25 23.75
N PRO A 74 10.82 -7.39 23.23
CA PRO A 74 11.01 -7.81 21.83
C PRO A 74 10.47 -9.21 21.54
N GLN A 75 10.69 -10.16 22.46
CA GLN A 75 10.19 -11.52 22.32
C GLN A 75 8.67 -11.56 22.50
N PHE A 76 8.15 -10.84 23.49
CA PHE A 76 6.70 -10.77 23.72
C PHE A 76 5.94 -10.19 22.51
N ILE A 77 6.49 -9.16 21.85
CA ILE A 77 5.95 -8.63 20.59
C ILE A 77 6.00 -9.67 19.47
N SER A 78 7.09 -10.44 19.36
CA SER A 78 7.20 -11.53 18.39
C SER A 78 6.13 -12.60 18.61
N ASP A 79 5.83 -12.93 19.87
CA ASP A 79 4.80 -13.90 20.21
C ASP A 79 3.41 -13.38 19.82
N ILE A 80 3.08 -12.13 20.13
CA ILE A 80 1.85 -11.46 19.69
C ILE A 80 1.70 -11.54 18.15
N ARG A 81 2.78 -11.30 17.39
CA ARG A 81 2.77 -11.41 15.93
C ARG A 81 2.43 -12.79 15.43
N CYS A 82 2.93 -13.82 16.12
CA CYS A 82 2.65 -15.21 15.80
C CYS A 82 1.14 -15.50 15.93
N TRP A 83 0.49 -14.97 16.96
CA TRP A 83 -0.95 -15.15 17.20
C TRP A 83 -1.82 -14.59 16.08
N PHE A 84 -1.77 -13.29 15.82
CA PHE A 84 -2.66 -12.72 14.80
C PHE A 84 -2.32 -13.21 13.38
N SER A 85 -1.03 -13.48 13.09
CA SER A 85 -0.62 -14.08 11.80
C SER A 85 -1.18 -15.49 11.62
N SER A 86 -1.40 -16.22 12.72
CA SER A 86 -2.02 -17.55 12.75
C SER A 86 -3.55 -17.52 12.81
N LYS A 87 -4.18 -16.40 12.42
CA LYS A 87 -5.62 -16.18 12.43
C LYS A 87 -6.26 -16.22 13.83
N LEU A 88 -5.48 -15.89 14.87
CA LEU A 88 -5.94 -15.73 16.26
C LEU A 88 -6.00 -14.24 16.64
N ALA A 89 -6.67 -13.42 15.81
CA ALA A 89 -6.70 -11.98 16.01
C ALA A 89 -7.45 -11.59 17.30
N LYS A 90 -8.61 -12.21 17.57
CA LYS A 90 -9.39 -11.98 18.80
C LYS A 90 -8.57 -12.35 20.03
N GLU A 91 -7.94 -13.50 20.00
CA GLU A 91 -7.20 -14.06 21.13
C GLU A 91 -5.85 -13.36 21.35
N SER A 92 -5.37 -12.56 20.38
CA SER A 92 -4.20 -11.69 20.57
C SER A 92 -4.53 -10.40 21.33
N LEU A 93 -5.80 -9.99 21.43
CA LEU A 93 -6.20 -8.72 22.08
C LEU A 93 -5.77 -8.65 23.56
N PRO A 94 -5.94 -9.70 24.40
CA PRO A 94 -5.47 -9.66 25.78
C PRO A 94 -3.95 -9.46 25.91
N LEU A 95 -3.16 -10.07 25.02
CA LEU A 95 -1.70 -9.91 25.03
C LEU A 95 -1.29 -8.47 24.70
N LEU A 96 -1.97 -7.87 23.72
CA LEU A 96 -1.80 -6.47 23.32
C LEU A 96 -2.19 -5.50 24.44
N THR A 97 -3.34 -5.75 25.09
CA THR A 97 -3.81 -5.01 26.26
C THR A 97 -2.80 -5.07 27.41
N HIS A 98 -2.26 -6.27 27.69
CA HIS A 98 -1.22 -6.47 28.71
C HIS A 98 0.04 -5.66 28.43
N LEU A 99 0.57 -5.73 27.20
CA LEU A 99 1.74 -4.95 26.78
C LEU A 99 1.55 -3.45 27.00
N LEU A 100 0.38 -2.92 26.65
CA LEU A 100 0.05 -1.49 26.81
C LEU A 100 -0.07 -1.08 28.27
N ASN A 101 -0.64 -1.93 29.13
CA ASN A 101 -0.74 -1.67 30.56
C ASN A 101 0.62 -1.76 31.26
N ALA A 102 1.52 -2.62 30.79
CA ALA A 102 2.86 -2.75 31.33
C ALA A 102 3.73 -1.49 31.17
N ILE A 103 3.49 -0.67 30.13
CA ILE A 103 4.23 0.57 29.87
C ILE A 103 4.17 1.56 31.06
N PRO A 104 2.98 2.06 31.47
CA PRO A 104 2.88 2.97 32.60
C PRO A 104 3.22 2.27 33.93
N MET A 105 2.94 0.97 34.07
CA MET A 105 3.27 0.22 35.29
C MET A 105 4.78 0.14 35.55
N ALA A 106 5.58 0.01 34.49
CA ALA A 106 7.04 -0.02 34.57
C ALA A 106 7.69 1.38 34.52
N GLY A 107 6.91 2.43 34.24
CA GLY A 107 7.44 3.77 34.01
C GLY A 107 8.36 3.84 32.79
N ALA A 108 8.08 3.07 31.75
CA ALA A 108 8.93 2.97 30.57
C ALA A 108 8.99 4.29 29.79
N ARG A 109 10.19 4.72 29.38
CA ARG A 109 10.43 5.98 28.64
C ARG A 109 11.12 5.72 27.31
N TRP A 110 10.79 6.52 26.29
CA TRP A 110 11.36 6.47 24.95
C TRP A 110 11.53 7.86 24.34
N VAL A 111 12.29 7.95 23.24
CA VAL A 111 12.55 9.20 22.50
C VAL A 111 12.27 8.98 21.02
N THR A 112 11.87 10.03 20.30
CA THR A 112 11.40 9.96 18.90
C THR A 112 12.35 10.57 17.85
N ASP A 113 13.40 11.34 18.22
CA ASP A 113 14.59 11.64 17.38
C ASP A 113 15.71 12.42 18.11
N ASP A 114 16.98 12.04 17.90
CA ASP A 114 18.07 12.86 17.32
C ASP A 114 19.39 12.03 17.20
N GLY A 115 19.74 11.62 15.98
CA GLY A 115 21.12 11.43 15.53
C GLY A 115 21.92 10.17 15.94
N ASP A 116 21.52 9.40 16.96
CA ASP A 116 22.25 8.18 17.36
C ASP A 116 21.31 7.01 17.70
N HIS A 117 21.34 5.95 16.87
CA HIS A 117 20.43 4.80 16.94
C HIS A 117 20.84 3.73 17.97
N THR A 118 21.78 4.03 18.86
CA THR A 118 22.42 3.02 19.73
C THR A 118 21.86 2.95 21.15
N THR A 119 20.93 3.82 21.54
CA THR A 119 20.37 3.82 22.91
C THR A 119 19.10 2.98 23.05
N SER A 120 18.91 2.35 24.21
CA SER A 120 17.74 1.52 24.54
C SER A 120 16.40 2.28 24.42
N ALA A 121 16.39 3.58 24.73
CA ALA A 121 15.21 4.44 24.61
C ALA A 121 14.75 4.64 23.15
N HIS A 122 15.67 4.72 22.20
CA HIS A 122 15.34 4.78 20.77
C HIS A 122 14.83 3.43 20.26
N ALA A 123 15.45 2.33 20.69
CA ALA A 123 15.02 0.97 20.35
C ALA A 123 13.58 0.72 20.82
N LEU A 124 13.22 1.17 22.03
CA LEU A 124 11.86 1.10 22.54
C LEU A 124 10.89 1.96 21.71
N GLY A 125 11.24 3.22 21.41
CA GLY A 125 10.40 4.10 20.58
C GLY A 125 10.07 3.49 19.19
N ALA A 126 11.09 2.92 18.54
CA ALA A 126 10.91 2.20 17.27
C ALA A 126 10.06 0.93 17.43
N ALA A 127 10.27 0.16 18.51
CA ALA A 127 9.48 -1.02 18.80
C ALA A 127 8.00 -0.67 19.04
N LEU A 128 7.70 0.38 19.82
CA LEU A 128 6.32 0.82 20.07
C LEU A 128 5.64 1.34 18.80
N ALA A 129 6.36 2.04 17.93
CA ALA A 129 5.85 2.42 16.60
C ALA A 129 5.51 1.18 15.75
N SER A 130 6.32 0.12 15.87
CA SER A 130 6.07 -1.16 15.21
C SER A 130 4.86 -1.88 15.80
N VAL A 131 4.70 -1.89 17.13
CA VAL A 131 3.53 -2.45 17.83
C VAL A 131 2.25 -1.73 17.43
N CYS A 132 2.30 -0.41 17.21
CA CYS A 132 1.17 0.33 16.67
C CYS A 132 0.75 -0.22 15.29
N GLY A 133 1.70 -0.57 14.43
CA GLY A 133 1.43 -1.25 13.16
C GLY A 133 0.81 -2.64 13.36
N ASP A 134 1.34 -3.43 14.30
CA ASP A 134 0.83 -4.76 14.62
C ASP A 134 -0.61 -4.72 15.17
N LEU A 135 -0.91 -3.75 16.05
CA LEU A 135 -2.26 -3.48 16.55
C LEU A 135 -3.24 -3.20 15.41
N VAL A 136 -2.88 -2.28 14.50
CA VAL A 136 -3.69 -1.95 13.33
C VAL A 136 -3.98 -3.20 12.49
N GLN A 137 -2.98 -4.06 12.28
CA GLN A 137 -3.15 -5.32 11.55
C GLN A 137 -4.04 -6.32 12.27
N ALA A 138 -3.89 -6.48 13.59
CA ALA A 138 -4.73 -7.38 14.38
C ALA A 138 -6.20 -6.97 14.29
N ILE A 139 -6.49 -5.66 14.42
CA ILE A 139 -7.86 -5.13 14.26
C ILE A 139 -8.38 -5.31 12.84
N GLN A 140 -7.55 -5.09 11.82
CA GLN A 140 -7.93 -5.33 10.42
C GLN A 140 -8.23 -6.81 10.15
N ALA A 141 -7.39 -7.72 10.65
CA ALA A 141 -7.61 -9.16 10.53
C ALA A 141 -8.90 -9.62 11.23
N LEU A 142 -9.25 -9.00 12.37
CA LEU A 142 -10.49 -9.25 13.09
C LEU A 142 -11.72 -8.79 12.28
N LYS A 143 -11.68 -7.58 11.69
CA LYS A 143 -12.71 -7.07 10.77
C LYS A 143 -12.91 -8.00 9.57
N GLU A 144 -11.82 -8.47 8.97
CA GLU A 144 -11.86 -9.41 7.85
C GLU A 144 -12.45 -10.77 8.24
N SER A 145 -12.18 -11.25 9.46
CA SER A 145 -12.74 -12.49 9.98
C SER A 145 -14.27 -12.40 10.12
N LEU A 146 -14.79 -11.30 10.67
CA LEU A 146 -16.24 -11.08 10.79
C LEU A 146 -16.93 -10.98 9.43
N ASN A 147 -16.32 -10.27 8.49
CA ASN A 147 -16.82 -10.20 7.11
C ASN A 147 -16.87 -11.59 6.46
N ALA A 148 -15.88 -12.45 6.74
CA ALA A 148 -15.86 -13.83 6.23
C ALA A 148 -16.99 -14.69 6.84
N SER A 149 -17.27 -14.56 8.14
CA SER A 149 -18.38 -15.25 8.80
C SER A 149 -19.76 -14.70 8.41
N GLY A 150 -19.85 -13.55 7.74
CA GLY A 150 -21.12 -12.90 7.40
C GLY A 150 -21.76 -12.16 8.57
N THR A 151 -20.99 -11.87 9.60
CA THR A 151 -21.42 -11.13 10.79
C THR A 151 -21.07 -9.66 10.61
N SER A 152 -22.06 -8.77 10.71
CA SER A 152 -21.88 -7.31 10.53
C SER A 152 -21.31 -6.60 11.76
N SER A 153 -21.33 -7.26 12.93
CA SER A 153 -20.81 -6.72 14.19
C SER A 153 -20.06 -7.80 14.98
N PRO A 154 -19.07 -7.42 15.81
CA PRO A 154 -18.40 -8.33 16.73
C PRO A 154 -19.38 -8.90 17.77
N ASP A 155 -19.12 -10.13 18.21
CA ASP A 155 -19.78 -10.69 19.40
C ASP A 155 -19.45 -9.87 20.67
N ASP A 156 -20.27 -10.03 21.71
CA ASP A 156 -20.16 -9.19 22.92
C ASP A 156 -18.82 -9.40 23.64
N GLU A 157 -18.29 -10.62 23.67
CA GLU A 157 -16.95 -10.90 24.20
C GLU A 157 -15.87 -10.14 23.43
N THR A 158 -15.95 -10.10 22.10
CA THR A 158 -15.03 -9.34 21.26
C THR A 158 -15.17 -7.84 21.49
N LYS A 159 -16.40 -7.32 21.69
CA LYS A 159 -16.61 -5.92 22.04
C LYS A 159 -15.97 -5.57 23.37
N ASP A 160 -16.12 -6.42 24.38
CA ASP A 160 -15.52 -6.20 25.70
C ASP A 160 -13.99 -6.14 25.62
N LEU A 161 -13.38 -7.06 24.87
CA LEU A 161 -11.92 -7.06 24.61
C LEU A 161 -11.46 -5.78 23.88
N LEU A 162 -12.24 -5.31 22.90
CA LEU A 162 -11.93 -4.08 22.17
C LEU A 162 -12.08 -2.83 23.05
N LEU A 163 -13.08 -2.80 23.93
CA LEU A 163 -13.26 -1.72 24.89
C LEU A 163 -12.13 -1.68 25.92
N GLU A 164 -11.69 -2.84 26.42
CA GLU A 164 -10.56 -2.94 27.35
C GLU A 164 -9.24 -2.49 26.69
N LEU A 165 -9.03 -2.87 25.43
CA LEU A 165 -7.89 -2.40 24.64
C LEU A 165 -7.94 -0.88 24.44
N LEU A 166 -9.13 -0.33 24.15
CA LEU A 166 -9.33 1.11 23.98
C LEU A 166 -9.05 1.89 25.27
N ASP A 167 -9.48 1.37 26.43
CA ASP A 167 -9.19 1.97 27.73
C ASP A 167 -7.67 1.94 28.04
N SER A 168 -7.01 0.82 27.75
CA SER A 168 -5.55 0.68 27.93
C SER A 168 -4.77 1.65 27.03
N LEU A 169 -5.23 1.87 25.80
CA LEU A 169 -4.68 2.91 24.91
C LEU A 169 -4.89 4.33 25.47
N ALA A 170 -6.04 4.62 26.07
CA ALA A 170 -6.33 5.91 26.70
C ALA A 170 -5.47 6.16 27.96
N ARG A 171 -5.26 5.12 28.79
CA ARG A 171 -4.34 5.17 29.94
C ARG A 171 -2.90 5.41 29.48
N CYS A 172 -2.43 4.68 28.47
CA CYS A 172 -1.11 4.89 27.88
C CYS A 172 -0.95 6.31 27.32
N GLN A 173 -1.98 6.87 26.69
CA GLN A 173 -1.93 8.25 26.20
C GLN A 173 -1.84 9.27 27.34
N SER A 174 -2.60 9.06 28.42
CA SER A 174 -2.57 9.91 29.61
C SER A 174 -1.19 9.89 30.26
N TYR A 175 -0.57 8.71 30.35
CA TYR A 175 0.81 8.54 30.80
C TYR A 175 1.81 9.32 29.92
N CYS A 176 1.68 9.22 28.59
CA CYS A 176 2.55 9.95 27.66
C CYS A 176 2.44 11.47 27.86
N ILE A 177 1.23 11.99 28.06
CA ILE A 177 1.01 13.42 28.34
C ILE A 177 1.69 13.85 29.65
N GLN A 178 1.53 13.05 30.71
CA GLN A 178 2.13 13.31 32.03
C GLN A 178 3.66 13.31 31.97
N GLU A 179 4.24 12.34 31.26
CA GLU A 179 5.68 12.16 31.15
C GLU A 179 6.34 12.92 29.99
N ARG A 180 5.56 13.72 29.25
CA ARG A 180 5.99 14.46 28.05
C ARG A 180 6.64 13.56 27.00
N LEU A 181 6.04 12.40 26.76
CA LEU A 181 6.42 11.43 25.75
C LEU A 181 5.48 11.53 24.54
N ASP A 182 5.98 11.19 23.36
CA ASP A 182 5.14 11.04 22.17
C ASP A 182 4.29 9.78 22.28
N PHE A 183 2.97 9.91 22.08
CA PHE A 183 2.04 8.78 22.07
C PHE A 183 2.07 8.06 20.70
N PRO A 184 2.61 6.82 20.60
CA PRO A 184 2.82 6.18 19.31
C PRO A 184 1.55 5.49 18.76
N PHE A 185 0.51 5.31 19.58
CA PHE A 185 -0.65 4.46 19.27
C PHE A 185 -1.89 5.19 18.74
N ILE A 186 -1.73 6.41 18.21
CA ILE A 186 -2.83 7.21 17.64
C ILE A 186 -3.62 6.40 16.58
N ARG A 187 -2.91 5.73 15.67
CA ARG A 187 -3.51 4.94 14.57
C ARG A 187 -4.27 3.73 15.09
N ALA A 188 -3.65 2.97 16.00
CA ALA A 188 -4.27 1.81 16.64
C ALA A 188 -5.56 2.20 17.38
N ARG A 189 -5.53 3.28 18.18
CA ARG A 189 -6.70 3.79 18.90
C ARG A 189 -7.84 4.13 17.96
N LYS A 190 -7.56 4.85 16.86
CA LYS A 190 -8.57 5.19 15.86
C LYS A 190 -9.18 3.94 15.20
N GLN A 191 -8.36 2.95 14.86
CA GLN A 191 -8.84 1.71 14.24
C GLN A 191 -9.77 0.89 15.15
N VAL A 192 -9.49 0.84 16.45
CA VAL A 192 -10.35 0.20 17.45
C VAL A 192 -11.66 0.98 17.59
N GLN A 193 -11.60 2.31 17.69
CA GLN A 193 -12.78 3.17 17.77
C GLN A 193 -13.68 3.02 16.53
N ASP A 194 -13.11 3.14 15.33
CA ASP A 194 -13.83 3.01 14.06
C ASP A 194 -14.53 1.64 13.96
N PHE A 195 -13.96 0.59 14.57
CA PHE A 195 -14.56 -0.74 14.58
C PHE A 195 -15.79 -0.80 15.49
N LEU A 196 -15.67 -0.25 16.70
CA LEU A 196 -16.75 -0.18 17.67
C LEU A 196 -17.90 0.69 17.14
N ASP A 197 -17.59 1.86 16.55
CA ASP A 197 -18.57 2.80 16.01
C ASP A 197 -19.33 2.22 14.79
N ALA A 198 -18.64 1.44 13.94
CA ALA A 198 -19.28 0.76 12.82
C ALA A 198 -20.27 -0.33 13.26
N SER A 199 -20.15 -0.80 14.51
CA SER A 199 -20.95 -1.88 15.08
C SER A 199 -22.19 -1.39 15.85
N THR A 200 -22.29 -0.07 16.06
CA THR A 200 -23.49 0.58 16.64
C THR A 200 -24.47 0.97 15.53
N PRO A 201 -25.77 0.59 15.61
CA PRO A 201 -26.77 1.06 14.67
C PRO A 201 -26.89 2.59 14.76
N PRO A 202 -27.23 3.29 13.64
CA PRO A 202 -27.41 4.73 13.67
C PRO A 202 -28.51 5.07 14.68
N ILE A 203 -28.17 5.87 15.68
CA ILE A 203 -29.14 6.42 16.62
C ILE A 203 -30.11 7.29 15.80
N SER A 204 -31.35 6.84 15.69
CA SER A 204 -32.44 7.65 15.15
C SER A 204 -32.65 8.82 16.10
N LEU A 205 -32.16 10.00 15.73
CA LEU A 205 -32.38 11.24 16.48
C LEU A 205 -33.83 11.69 16.28
N THR A 206 -34.75 11.11 17.05
CA THR A 206 -36.07 11.68 17.26
C THR A 206 -36.01 12.78 18.32
N HIS A 207 -36.12 14.02 17.86
CA HIS A 207 -36.69 15.19 18.53
C HIS A 207 -36.12 15.61 19.91
N ALA A 208 -35.33 16.68 19.89
CA ALA A 208 -35.57 17.85 20.75
C ALA A 208 -34.86 19.08 20.14
N ALA A 209 -35.47 19.65 19.10
CA ALA A 209 -35.15 21.01 18.70
C ALA A 209 -35.86 21.96 19.67
N ASN A 210 -35.11 22.71 20.46
CA ASN A 210 -35.55 24.03 20.89
C ASN A 210 -34.37 24.95 21.23
N SER A 211 -34.49 26.14 20.64
CA SER A 211 -33.89 27.44 20.95
C SER A 211 -32.41 27.71 20.71
N ALA A 212 -32.22 28.57 19.71
CA ALA A 212 -31.40 29.79 19.73
C ALA A 212 -29.92 29.69 19.34
N HIS A 213 -29.64 29.93 18.06
CA HIS A 213 -28.88 31.13 17.70
C HIS A 213 -29.21 31.60 16.28
N GLN A 214 -29.78 32.80 16.22
CA GLN A 214 -30.00 33.64 15.05
C GLN A 214 -28.65 34.02 14.44
N THR A 215 -28.48 33.89 13.13
CA THR A 215 -27.44 34.64 12.40
C THR A 215 -28.03 35.16 11.10
N LEU A 216 -27.88 36.48 10.94
CA LEU A 216 -28.42 37.30 9.87
C LEU A 216 -27.88 36.88 8.50
N ILE A 217 -28.79 36.77 7.53
CA ILE A 217 -28.49 36.76 6.10
C ILE A 217 -28.37 38.23 5.67
N LEU A 218 -27.19 38.63 5.18
CA LEU A 218 -27.02 39.84 4.39
C LEU A 218 -26.72 39.42 2.95
N ASN A 219 -27.70 39.67 2.08
CA ASN A 219 -27.57 39.60 0.63
C ASN A 219 -26.59 40.67 0.15
N TYR A 220 -25.72 40.31 -0.80
CA TYR A 220 -25.12 41.27 -1.72
C TYR A 220 -25.16 40.72 -3.13
N ASP A 221 -26.06 41.29 -3.94
CA ASP A 221 -26.04 41.26 -5.39
C ASP A 221 -24.86 42.08 -5.92
N LEU A 222 -24.17 41.57 -6.95
CA LEU A 222 -23.36 42.40 -7.84
C LEU A 222 -23.37 41.81 -9.26
N HIS A 223 -24.12 42.48 -10.14
CA HIS A 223 -24.04 42.41 -11.60
C HIS A 223 -22.67 42.86 -12.12
N ILE A 224 -22.09 42.16 -13.11
CA ILE A 224 -21.29 42.77 -14.20
C ILE A 224 -21.49 41.98 -15.52
N ASN A 225 -21.74 42.72 -16.61
CA ASN A 225 -21.91 42.30 -18.00
C ASN A 225 -20.59 41.85 -18.67
N GLY A 226 -20.69 40.99 -19.69
CA GLY A 226 -19.55 40.37 -20.39
C GLY A 226 -18.98 41.13 -21.59
N VAL A 227 -17.91 40.57 -22.19
CA VAL A 227 -17.50 40.64 -23.61
C VAL A 227 -16.59 39.43 -23.93
N ASP A 228 -16.81 38.80 -25.08
CA ASP A 228 -16.02 37.72 -25.68
C ASP A 228 -14.60 38.13 -26.12
N THR A 229 -13.63 37.21 -26.03
CA THR A 229 -12.59 37.01 -27.07
C THR A 229 -11.88 35.67 -26.90
N VAL A 230 -11.77 34.93 -28.01
CA VAL A 230 -11.09 33.65 -28.17
C VAL A 230 -9.58 33.91 -28.37
N GLN A 231 -8.69 33.23 -27.62
CA GLN A 231 -7.53 32.47 -28.12
C GLN A 231 -6.52 32.04 -27.03
N THR A 232 -6.09 30.78 -27.15
CA THR A 232 -4.93 30.08 -26.53
C THR A 232 -4.98 29.74 -25.03
N LYS A 233 -5.18 28.45 -24.74
CA LYS A 233 -5.08 27.84 -23.41
C LYS A 233 -3.62 27.76 -22.97
N SER A 234 -3.18 28.73 -22.17
CA SER A 234 -2.06 28.57 -21.24
C SER A 234 -2.62 28.61 -19.81
N VAL A 235 -2.54 27.49 -19.10
CA VAL A 235 -2.73 27.46 -17.65
C VAL A 235 -1.34 27.21 -17.09
N PRO A 236 -0.66 28.27 -16.62
CA PRO A 236 -0.68 28.52 -15.17
C PRO A 236 -0.60 30.02 -14.84
N LEU A 237 -1.73 30.68 -14.56
CA LEU A 237 -1.69 32.08 -14.06
C LEU A 237 -2.84 32.49 -13.12
N LYS A 238 -3.72 31.58 -12.72
CA LYS A 238 -4.71 31.84 -11.64
C LYS A 238 -4.21 31.43 -10.25
N MET A 239 -2.90 31.42 -10.04
CA MET A 239 -2.24 31.09 -8.76
C MET A 239 -1.69 32.34 -8.04
N LEU A 240 -2.29 33.52 -8.28
CA LEU A 240 -1.61 34.79 -7.98
C LEU A 240 -2.24 35.66 -6.89
N ILE A 241 -3.28 35.22 -6.14
CA ILE A 241 -3.88 36.10 -5.10
C ILE A 241 -4.15 35.45 -3.73
N ALA A 242 -4.13 34.12 -3.56
CA ALA A 242 -4.62 33.52 -2.30
C ALA A 242 -3.56 33.18 -1.23
N LEU A 243 -2.25 33.24 -1.52
CA LEU A 243 -1.20 32.77 -0.57
C LEU A 243 -0.41 33.89 0.13
N SER A 244 -0.91 35.13 0.16
CA SER A 244 -0.26 36.23 0.90
C SER A 244 -1.17 37.06 1.81
N SER A 245 -2.40 36.61 2.09
CA SER A 245 -3.26 37.31 3.06
C SER A 245 -3.14 36.69 4.44
N SER A 246 -2.58 37.48 5.36
CA SER A 246 -2.35 37.19 6.76
C SER A 246 -3.62 36.90 7.56
N THR A 247 -3.69 35.68 8.09
CA THR A 247 -4.32 35.37 9.38
C THR A 247 -3.38 34.42 10.11
N SER A 248 -3.08 34.69 11.39
CA SER A 248 -2.25 33.78 12.19
C SER A 248 -2.86 32.38 12.17
N PRO A 249 -2.10 31.32 11.81
CA PRO A 249 -2.63 29.97 11.82
C PRO A 249 -3.03 29.60 13.25
N THR A 250 -4.20 28.96 13.40
CA THR A 250 -4.48 28.21 14.62
C THR A 250 -3.48 27.04 14.71
N ALA A 251 -3.13 26.60 15.92
CA ALA A 251 -1.97 25.73 16.19
C ALA A 251 -1.97 24.33 15.50
N ASN A 252 -2.94 24.02 14.64
CA ASN A 252 -3.13 22.72 13.99
C ASN A 252 -3.32 22.79 12.44
N GLU A 253 -3.12 23.93 11.77
CA GLU A 253 -3.23 23.99 10.29
C GLU A 253 -1.92 23.57 9.61
N ILE A 254 -2.01 22.58 8.70
CA ILE A 254 -0.87 22.17 7.85
C ILE A 254 -0.61 23.26 6.82
N ILE A 255 0.60 23.81 6.85
CA ILE A 255 1.10 24.75 5.83
C ILE A 255 1.83 23.95 4.76
N ILE A 256 1.45 24.14 3.49
CA ILE A 256 2.11 23.54 2.32
C ILE A 256 2.82 24.63 1.52
N ASN A 257 4.15 24.54 1.42
CA ASN A 257 4.95 25.44 0.60
C ASN A 257 5.25 24.81 -0.77
N CYS A 258 4.38 25.04 -1.75
CA CYS A 258 4.58 24.48 -3.09
C CYS A 258 5.77 25.12 -3.81
N ASN A 259 6.76 24.31 -4.19
CA ASN A 259 7.83 24.76 -5.08
C ASN A 259 7.35 24.76 -6.54
N LEU A 260 6.87 25.90 -7.00
CA LEU A 260 6.29 26.05 -8.34
C LEU A 260 7.25 25.68 -9.49
N ALA A 261 8.54 25.94 -9.33
CA ALA A 261 9.55 25.59 -10.32
C ALA A 261 9.78 24.08 -10.42
N GLN A 262 9.52 23.34 -9.34
CA GLN A 262 9.62 21.89 -9.28
C GLN A 262 8.35 21.23 -9.84
N TRP A 263 7.18 21.78 -9.50
CA TRP A 263 5.89 21.30 -10.01
C TRP A 263 5.79 21.38 -11.54
N SER A 264 6.37 22.41 -12.15
CA SER A 264 6.36 22.58 -13.61
C SER A 264 7.20 21.54 -14.36
N GLN A 265 8.10 20.84 -13.68
CA GLN A 265 8.95 19.78 -14.27
C GLN A 265 8.27 18.41 -14.26
N ILE A 266 7.17 18.26 -13.54
CA ILE A 266 6.47 16.98 -13.43
C ILE A 266 5.74 16.70 -14.73
N ALA A 267 6.09 15.57 -15.34
CA ALA A 267 5.38 15.08 -16.51
C ALA A 267 4.02 14.48 -16.10
N TYR A 268 3.02 14.68 -16.93
CA TYR A 268 1.67 14.11 -16.77
C TYR A 268 1.30 13.27 -18.00
N ALA A 269 0.47 12.26 -17.77
CA ALA A 269 -0.20 11.46 -18.79
C ALA A 269 -1.72 11.69 -18.71
N GLU A 270 -2.40 11.64 -19.85
CA GLU A 270 -3.86 11.68 -19.91
C GLU A 270 -4.40 10.25 -20.01
N LEU A 271 -5.26 9.89 -19.05
CA LEU A 271 -6.00 8.63 -19.05
C LEU A 271 -7.41 8.86 -19.60
N GLY A 272 -7.95 7.89 -20.34
CA GLY A 272 -9.35 7.93 -20.81
C GLY A 272 -9.64 8.91 -21.96
N ALA A 273 -8.62 9.42 -22.66
CA ALA A 273 -8.76 10.43 -23.73
C ALA A 273 -9.29 9.90 -25.08
N GLN A 274 -10.03 8.79 -25.12
CA GLN A 274 -10.58 8.25 -26.36
C GLN A 274 -11.80 9.03 -26.85
N THR A 275 -12.01 9.04 -28.17
CA THR A 275 -13.20 9.64 -28.81
C THR A 275 -14.47 9.00 -28.27
N GLY A 276 -15.29 9.78 -27.55
CA GLY A 276 -16.55 9.33 -26.94
C GLY A 276 -16.47 9.05 -25.43
N SER A 277 -15.28 9.04 -24.84
CA SER A 277 -15.11 8.88 -23.38
C SER A 277 -15.49 10.15 -22.64
N THR A 278 -16.33 10.03 -21.61
CA THR A 278 -16.74 11.15 -20.74
C THR A 278 -15.80 11.36 -19.54
N THR A 279 -14.77 10.53 -19.38
CA THR A 279 -13.86 10.58 -18.23
C THR A 279 -12.42 10.74 -18.69
N SER A 280 -11.79 11.88 -18.39
CA SER A 280 -10.35 12.09 -18.53
C SER A 280 -9.70 12.34 -17.17
N LEU A 281 -8.61 11.65 -16.89
CA LEU A 281 -7.78 11.87 -15.70
C LEU A 281 -6.37 12.24 -16.10
N ARG A 282 -5.97 13.46 -15.78
CA ARG A 282 -4.59 13.92 -15.88
C ARG A 282 -3.81 13.41 -14.67
N LEU A 283 -2.94 12.43 -14.90
CA LEU A 283 -2.21 11.71 -13.86
C LEU A 283 -0.70 12.01 -13.96
N PRO A 284 0.01 12.33 -12.86
CA PRO A 284 1.46 12.47 -12.92
C PRO A 284 2.10 11.13 -13.28
N ARG A 285 3.23 11.20 -13.99
CA ARG A 285 3.95 10.02 -14.46
C ARG A 285 4.74 9.28 -13.36
N LEU A 286 4.68 9.76 -12.11
CA LEU A 286 5.06 9.03 -10.91
C LEU A 286 3.92 9.05 -9.88
N LEU A 287 3.62 7.90 -9.29
CA LEU A 287 2.70 7.76 -8.16
C LEU A 287 3.47 7.29 -6.92
N ASN A 288 3.06 7.76 -5.74
CA ASN A 288 3.58 7.26 -4.47
C ASN A 288 2.78 6.02 -4.04
N GLY A 289 3.38 4.84 -4.13
CA GLY A 289 2.77 3.59 -3.69
C GLY A 289 2.96 3.36 -2.20
N PHE A 290 1.86 3.09 -1.47
CA PHE A 290 1.86 2.88 -0.02
C PHE A 290 1.72 1.41 0.40
N TRP A 291 2.09 0.47 -0.47
CA TRP A 291 2.07 -0.97 -0.12
C TRP A 291 2.90 -1.28 1.14
N GLN A 292 4.01 -0.56 1.36
CA GLN A 292 4.86 -0.74 2.54
C GLN A 292 4.16 -0.43 3.86
N MET A 293 3.03 0.30 3.84
CA MET A 293 2.21 0.52 5.04
C MET A 293 1.39 -0.73 5.45
N SER A 294 1.32 -1.75 4.60
CA SER A 294 0.62 -2.99 4.92
C SER A 294 1.26 -3.76 6.06
N SER A 295 2.55 -3.54 6.38
CA SER A 295 3.22 -4.20 7.50
C SER A 295 4.46 -3.49 8.04
N ALA A 296 4.66 -3.61 9.36
CA ALA A 296 5.91 -3.19 10.01
C ALA A 296 7.15 -3.95 9.53
N ALA A 297 6.98 -5.04 8.77
CA ALA A 297 8.08 -5.73 8.07
C ALA A 297 8.81 -4.83 7.04
N TRP A 298 8.20 -3.73 6.62
CA TRP A 298 8.84 -2.66 5.84
C TRP A 298 9.20 -1.44 6.70
N GLY A 299 9.30 -1.59 8.02
CA GLY A 299 9.47 -0.49 8.97
C GLY A 299 8.18 0.29 9.23
N SER A 300 8.17 1.04 10.32
CA SER A 300 7.05 1.85 10.77
C SER A 300 7.55 3.21 11.23
N ALA A 301 6.72 4.25 11.08
CA ALA A 301 7.01 5.59 11.56
C ALA A 301 5.83 6.11 12.40
N SER A 302 6.08 7.12 13.23
CA SER A 302 5.02 7.82 13.96
C SER A 302 4.10 8.58 13.00
N SER A 303 2.87 8.88 13.43
CA SER A 303 1.92 9.67 12.62
C SER A 303 2.51 11.01 12.18
N ALA A 304 3.24 11.70 13.07
CA ALA A 304 3.89 12.98 12.75
C ALA A 304 4.95 12.85 11.65
N LYS A 305 5.78 11.79 11.68
CA LYS A 305 6.77 11.54 10.61
C LYS A 305 6.09 11.18 9.29
N GLN A 306 4.98 10.45 9.32
CA GLN A 306 4.19 10.14 8.11
C GLN A 306 3.55 11.38 7.51
N GLU A 307 2.95 12.24 8.34
CA GLU A 307 2.36 13.52 7.91
C GLU A 307 3.41 14.43 7.29
N LYS A 308 4.56 14.60 7.96
CA LYS A 308 5.69 15.38 7.42
C LYS A 308 6.17 14.84 6.06
N ALA A 309 6.25 13.53 5.90
CA ALA A 309 6.62 12.92 4.62
C ALA A 309 5.56 13.16 3.53
N LEU A 310 4.26 13.14 3.89
CA LEU A 310 3.18 13.46 2.96
C LEU A 310 3.19 14.95 2.55
N VAL A 311 3.53 15.86 3.48
CA VAL A 311 3.76 17.28 3.18
C VAL A 311 4.91 17.42 2.17
N GLU A 312 6.06 16.81 2.44
CA GLU A 312 7.25 16.88 1.56
C GLU A 312 6.94 16.40 0.13
N LEU A 313 6.14 15.34 -0.01
CA LEU A 313 5.68 14.84 -1.30
C LEU A 313 4.86 15.88 -2.07
N ILE A 314 3.87 16.50 -1.41
CA ILE A 314 3.02 17.52 -2.03
C ILE A 314 3.84 18.77 -2.37
N GLU A 315 4.68 19.27 -1.45
CA GLU A 315 5.52 20.44 -1.69
C GLU A 315 6.42 20.25 -2.93
N SER A 316 6.87 19.01 -3.14
CA SER A 316 7.67 18.57 -4.29
C SER A 316 6.87 18.26 -5.56
N GLY A 317 5.54 18.34 -5.50
CA GLY A 317 4.61 18.13 -6.61
C GLY A 317 4.22 16.66 -6.86
N LEU A 318 4.68 15.73 -6.04
CA LEU A 318 4.29 14.31 -6.09
C LEU A 318 2.91 14.11 -5.44
N VAL A 319 1.88 14.63 -6.09
CA VAL A 319 0.52 14.78 -5.54
C VAL A 319 -0.38 13.54 -5.67
N ALA A 320 0.08 12.48 -6.37
CA ALA A 320 -0.71 11.26 -6.57
C ALA A 320 -0.22 10.11 -5.69
N SER A 321 -1.16 9.40 -5.07
CA SER A 321 -0.89 8.26 -4.18
C SER A 321 -1.65 7.02 -4.63
N ASP A 322 -0.98 5.86 -4.62
CA ASP A 322 -1.56 4.53 -4.88
C ASP A 322 -1.67 3.72 -3.58
N MET A 323 -2.89 3.28 -3.28
CA MET A 323 -3.27 2.52 -2.09
C MET A 323 -4.07 1.28 -2.46
N ALA A 324 -4.51 0.51 -1.47
CA ALA A 324 -5.47 -0.56 -1.63
C ALA A 324 -6.22 -0.79 -0.31
N ASP A 325 -7.41 -1.39 -0.40
CA ASP A 325 -8.21 -1.84 0.74
C ASP A 325 -7.44 -2.69 1.76
N HIS A 326 -6.50 -3.52 1.30
CA HIS A 326 -5.68 -4.41 2.14
C HIS A 326 -4.30 -3.84 2.52
N TYR A 327 -3.98 -2.58 2.18
CA TYR A 327 -2.71 -1.94 2.55
C TYR A 327 -2.75 -1.40 4.00
N GLY A 328 -3.14 -2.23 4.95
CA GLY A 328 -3.27 -1.83 6.36
C GLY A 328 -4.15 -0.58 6.52
N ASP A 329 -3.59 0.49 7.06
CA ASP A 329 -4.27 1.77 7.26
C ASP A 329 -3.91 2.87 6.26
N ALA A 330 -3.26 2.54 5.14
CA ALA A 330 -2.82 3.52 4.15
C ALA A 330 -3.94 4.48 3.72
N GLU A 331 -5.13 3.97 3.40
CA GLU A 331 -6.29 4.80 3.01
C GLU A 331 -6.74 5.75 4.13
N LEU A 332 -6.68 5.30 5.39
CA LEU A 332 -7.12 6.10 6.54
C LEU A 332 -6.10 7.17 6.92
N VAL A 333 -4.81 6.86 6.84
CA VAL A 333 -3.73 7.82 7.06
C VAL A 333 -3.80 8.90 5.99
N TRP A 334 -3.88 8.50 4.72
CA TRP A 334 -4.02 9.46 3.61
C TRP A 334 -5.32 10.26 3.70
N GLY A 335 -6.44 9.63 4.04
CA GLY A 335 -7.72 10.33 4.16
C GLY A 335 -7.81 11.30 5.32
N SER A 336 -7.13 10.99 6.44
CA SER A 336 -6.97 11.93 7.55
C SER A 336 -6.12 13.14 7.13
N PHE A 337 -5.00 12.87 6.46
CA PHE A 337 -4.12 13.91 5.94
C PHE A 337 -4.80 14.79 4.88
N ARG A 338 -5.55 14.20 3.94
CA ARG A 338 -6.30 14.96 2.93
C ARG A 338 -7.24 15.96 3.60
N LYS A 339 -7.96 15.55 4.64
CA LYS A 339 -8.92 16.42 5.35
C LYS A 339 -8.25 17.58 6.09
N SER A 340 -6.99 17.45 6.50
CA SER A 340 -6.22 18.52 7.16
C SER A 340 -5.53 19.46 6.17
N LEU A 341 -5.56 19.18 4.87
CA LEU A 341 -5.01 20.08 3.86
C LEU A 341 -5.93 21.29 3.63
N PRO A 342 -5.39 22.45 3.21
CA PRO A 342 -6.18 23.55 2.67
C PRO A 342 -7.05 23.10 1.49
N SER A 343 -8.26 23.66 1.36
CA SER A 343 -9.26 23.26 0.34
C SER A 343 -8.70 23.30 -1.09
N GLU A 344 -7.86 24.28 -1.38
CA GLU A 344 -7.21 24.49 -2.67
C GLU A 344 -6.21 23.37 -3.01
N VAL A 345 -5.56 22.79 -1.99
CA VAL A 345 -4.62 21.67 -2.14
C VAL A 345 -5.37 20.33 -2.19
N GLN A 346 -6.47 20.20 -1.44
CA GLN A 346 -7.32 19.00 -1.46
C GLN A 346 -7.84 18.63 -2.86
N GLN A 347 -8.04 19.64 -3.70
CA GLN A 347 -8.49 19.48 -5.09
C GLN A 347 -7.37 19.04 -6.05
N GLN A 348 -6.11 19.20 -5.65
CA GLN A 348 -4.94 18.90 -6.49
C GLN A 348 -4.35 17.52 -6.20
N VAL A 349 -4.57 16.98 -5.00
CA VAL A 349 -4.13 15.63 -4.65
C VAL A 349 -5.01 14.57 -5.31
N ILE A 350 -4.37 13.49 -5.76
CA ILE A 350 -5.01 12.39 -6.47
C ILE A 350 -4.93 11.12 -5.63
N ALA A 351 -6.07 10.56 -5.23
CA ALA A 351 -6.16 9.26 -4.60
C ALA A 351 -6.49 8.17 -5.63
N CYS A 352 -5.52 7.28 -5.85
CA CYS A 352 -5.73 6.00 -6.50
C CYS A 352 -5.81 4.92 -5.41
N THR A 353 -6.88 4.12 -5.42
CA THR A 353 -6.99 2.97 -4.51
C THR A 353 -7.50 1.74 -5.25
N LYS A 354 -7.63 0.63 -4.53
CA LYS A 354 -8.10 -0.64 -5.08
C LYS A 354 -9.27 -1.18 -4.31
N TRP A 355 -10.16 -1.85 -5.04
CA TRP A 355 -11.03 -2.88 -4.47
C TRP A 355 -10.49 -4.24 -4.92
N CYS A 356 -9.90 -4.97 -3.99
CA CYS A 356 -9.30 -6.27 -4.22
C CYS A 356 -10.20 -7.40 -3.73
N VAL A 357 -10.73 -8.16 -4.67
CA VAL A 357 -11.47 -9.38 -4.37
C VAL A 357 -10.51 -10.55 -4.39
N PHE A 358 -10.29 -11.17 -3.23
CA PHE A 358 -9.43 -12.36 -3.06
C PHE A 358 -10.23 -13.61 -2.70
N ARG A 359 -11.55 -13.51 -2.56
CA ARG A 359 -12.46 -14.57 -2.13
C ARG A 359 -13.81 -14.43 -2.82
N PRO A 360 -14.59 -15.52 -2.91
CA PRO A 360 -15.94 -15.45 -3.47
C PRO A 360 -16.76 -14.37 -2.78
N LEU A 361 -17.41 -13.53 -3.58
CA LEU A 361 -18.40 -12.58 -3.07
C LEU A 361 -19.67 -13.33 -2.68
N LYS A 362 -20.21 -13.02 -1.50
CA LYS A 362 -21.54 -13.45 -1.11
C LYS A 362 -22.53 -12.45 -1.69
N ILE A 363 -23.29 -12.86 -2.70
CA ILE A 363 -24.30 -12.03 -3.36
C ILE A 363 -25.62 -12.77 -3.21
N GLU A 364 -26.59 -12.12 -2.56
CA GLU A 364 -27.91 -12.68 -2.26
C GLU A 364 -28.96 -12.01 -3.16
N GLY A 365 -29.61 -12.78 -4.03
CA GLY A 365 -30.57 -12.23 -4.99
C GLY A 365 -29.92 -11.21 -5.93
N ASP A 366 -30.68 -10.17 -6.30
CA ASP A 366 -30.27 -9.15 -7.27
C ASP A 366 -29.52 -7.95 -6.64
N CYS A 367 -28.75 -8.16 -5.57
CA CYS A 367 -28.11 -7.09 -4.79
C CYS A 367 -26.70 -6.66 -5.26
N LEU A 368 -26.31 -7.07 -6.48
CA LEU A 368 -24.97 -6.80 -7.01
C LEU A 368 -24.68 -5.30 -7.09
N ASP A 369 -25.66 -4.54 -7.56
CA ASP A 369 -25.52 -3.10 -7.79
C ASP A 369 -25.32 -2.33 -6.49
N GLU A 370 -26.08 -2.69 -5.45
CA GLU A 370 -25.95 -2.16 -4.10
C GLU A 370 -24.58 -2.51 -3.52
N LEU A 371 -24.15 -3.77 -3.63
CA LEU A 371 -22.84 -4.22 -3.16
C LEU A 371 -21.71 -3.40 -3.80
N VAL A 372 -21.74 -3.22 -5.13
CA VAL A 372 -20.69 -2.45 -5.83
C VAL A 372 -20.69 -0.99 -5.35
N LEU A 373 -21.87 -0.37 -5.22
CA LEU A 373 -21.98 1.00 -4.72
C LEU A 373 -21.49 1.14 -3.27
N GLU A 374 -21.77 0.17 -2.41
CA GLU A 374 -21.28 0.13 -1.03
C GLU A 374 -19.75 0.07 -0.98
N ARG A 375 -19.12 -0.73 -1.85
CA ARG A 375 -17.65 -0.81 -1.93
C ARG A 375 -17.02 0.51 -2.37
N VAL A 376 -17.65 1.21 -3.30
CA VAL A 376 -17.23 2.57 -3.69
C VAL A 376 -17.37 3.55 -2.51
N LYS A 377 -18.52 3.54 -1.81
CA LYS A 377 -18.77 4.40 -0.64
C LYS A 377 -17.80 4.12 0.50
N GLU A 378 -17.44 2.86 0.72
CA GLU A 378 -16.46 2.46 1.74
C GLU A 378 -15.10 3.11 1.47
N ARG A 379 -14.60 3.02 0.23
CA ARG A 379 -13.32 3.62 -0.19
C ARG A 379 -13.37 5.15 -0.07
N TYR A 380 -14.47 5.77 -0.52
CA TYR A 380 -14.73 7.21 -0.36
C TYR A 380 -14.62 7.66 1.11
N LYS A 381 -15.27 6.93 2.03
CA LYS A 381 -15.23 7.24 3.46
C LYS A 381 -13.81 7.15 4.01
N ARG A 382 -13.08 6.09 3.67
CA ARG A 382 -11.72 5.82 4.18
C ARG A 382 -10.71 6.86 3.68
N LEU A 383 -10.77 7.20 2.40
CA LEU A 383 -9.93 8.23 1.77
C LEU A 383 -10.34 9.66 2.15
N GLY A 384 -11.40 9.81 2.95
CA GLY A 384 -11.86 11.12 3.41
C GLY A 384 -12.36 12.03 2.28
N GLY A 385 -12.79 11.47 1.15
CA GLY A 385 -13.20 12.21 -0.03
C GLY A 385 -13.28 11.32 -1.28
N ARG A 386 -13.44 11.98 -2.44
CA ARG A 386 -13.59 11.33 -3.75
C ARG A 386 -12.40 10.42 -4.10
N VAL A 387 -12.69 9.30 -4.74
CA VAL A 387 -11.68 8.41 -5.33
C VAL A 387 -11.41 8.83 -6.78
N GLU A 388 -10.25 9.41 -7.07
CA GLU A 388 -9.91 9.83 -8.43
C GLU A 388 -9.75 8.63 -9.38
N LEU A 389 -9.21 7.51 -8.90
CA LEU A 389 -9.11 6.26 -9.64
C LEU A 389 -9.32 5.04 -8.73
N LEU A 390 -10.39 4.29 -8.96
CA LEU A 390 -10.64 3.02 -8.30
C LEU A 390 -10.21 1.86 -9.20
N GLN A 391 -9.23 1.09 -8.77
CA GLN A 391 -8.69 -0.03 -9.53
C GLN A 391 -9.27 -1.36 -9.02
N PHE A 392 -9.83 -2.16 -9.92
CA PHE A 392 -10.49 -3.40 -9.56
C PHE A 392 -9.55 -4.60 -9.75
N HIS A 393 -9.39 -5.40 -8.71
CA HIS A 393 -8.63 -6.66 -8.75
C HIS A 393 -9.55 -7.85 -8.52
N TRP A 394 -9.40 -8.89 -9.35
CA TRP A 394 -10.21 -10.09 -9.31
C TRP A 394 -9.33 -11.35 -9.30
N TYR A 395 -9.69 -12.33 -8.47
CA TYR A 395 -8.84 -13.50 -8.21
C TYR A 395 -9.17 -14.74 -9.06
N ASP A 396 -10.37 -14.83 -9.63
CA ASP A 396 -10.85 -16.06 -10.29
C ASP A 396 -11.63 -15.79 -11.57
N TYR A 397 -10.94 -15.80 -12.70
CA TYR A 397 -11.56 -15.53 -14.00
C TYR A 397 -12.50 -16.62 -14.51
N SER A 398 -12.56 -17.79 -13.85
CA SER A 398 -13.59 -18.79 -14.18
C SER A 398 -14.98 -18.30 -13.78
N ASN A 399 -15.05 -17.47 -12.73
CA ASN A 399 -16.26 -16.77 -12.33
C ASN A 399 -16.37 -15.42 -13.06
N LYS A 400 -17.30 -15.34 -14.03
CA LYS A 400 -17.49 -14.17 -14.89
C LYS A 400 -18.22 -12.98 -14.25
N ILE A 401 -18.51 -13.02 -12.95
CA ILE A 401 -19.21 -11.93 -12.26
C ILE A 401 -18.41 -10.62 -12.19
N TYR A 402 -17.09 -10.64 -12.42
CA TYR A 402 -16.33 -9.40 -12.55
C TYR A 402 -16.79 -8.53 -13.73
N LEU A 403 -17.35 -9.12 -14.79
CA LEU A 403 -17.83 -8.38 -15.96
C LEU A 403 -19.00 -7.44 -15.62
N PRO A 404 -20.12 -7.91 -15.03
CA PRO A 404 -21.19 -7.02 -14.58
C PRO A 404 -20.75 -6.07 -13.46
N ILE A 405 -19.82 -6.48 -12.58
CA ILE A 405 -19.22 -5.57 -11.58
C ILE A 405 -18.52 -4.39 -12.26
N LEU A 406 -17.68 -4.66 -13.27
CA LEU A 406 -16.98 -3.61 -14.01
C LEU A 406 -17.96 -2.68 -14.74
N ALA A 407 -19.01 -3.23 -15.36
CA ALA A 407 -20.04 -2.40 -15.99
C ALA A 407 -20.73 -1.48 -14.98
N LYS A 408 -21.03 -1.99 -13.78
CA LYS A 408 -21.59 -1.19 -12.70
C LYS A 408 -20.62 -0.12 -12.19
N LEU A 409 -19.35 -0.47 -12.01
CA LEU A 409 -18.31 0.48 -11.60
C LEU A 409 -18.19 1.65 -12.60
N VAL A 410 -18.17 1.36 -13.91
CA VAL A 410 -18.16 2.39 -14.95
C VAL A 410 -19.45 3.23 -14.92
N GLN A 411 -20.62 2.63 -14.71
CA GLN A 411 -21.86 3.39 -14.55
C GLN A 411 -21.83 4.32 -13.32
N ILE A 412 -21.18 3.90 -12.23
CA ILE A 412 -21.05 4.71 -11.00
C ILE A 412 -20.20 5.95 -11.24
N THR A 413 -19.16 5.92 -12.09
CA THR A 413 -18.37 7.14 -12.38
C THR A 413 -19.22 8.25 -13.00
N LYS A 414 -20.26 7.88 -13.76
CA LYS A 414 -21.21 8.82 -14.37
C LYS A 414 -22.32 9.27 -13.43
N THR A 415 -22.87 8.34 -12.65
CA THR A 415 -24.02 8.60 -11.78
C THR A 415 -23.64 9.18 -10.42
N HIS A 416 -22.42 8.91 -9.96
CA HIS A 416 -21.88 9.37 -8.67
C HIS A 416 -20.44 9.90 -8.81
N PRO A 417 -20.18 10.90 -9.69
CA PRO A 417 -18.83 11.43 -9.94
C PRO A 417 -18.17 12.05 -8.70
N GLN A 418 -18.97 12.43 -7.69
CA GLN A 418 -18.50 12.89 -6.39
C GLN A 418 -17.89 11.77 -5.52
N LEU A 419 -18.22 10.50 -5.79
CA LEU A 419 -17.68 9.35 -5.08
C LEU A 419 -16.44 8.79 -5.78
N VAL A 420 -16.51 8.57 -7.08
CA VAL A 420 -15.44 7.99 -7.90
C VAL A 420 -15.42 8.61 -9.28
N THR A 421 -14.25 8.97 -9.79
CA THR A 421 -14.11 9.62 -11.11
C THR A 421 -13.75 8.65 -12.21
N ASN A 422 -12.87 7.68 -11.94
CA ASN A 422 -12.38 6.75 -12.96
C ASN A 422 -12.25 5.32 -12.41
N VAL A 423 -12.31 4.35 -13.31
CA VAL A 423 -12.13 2.92 -13.00
C VAL A 423 -10.91 2.40 -13.75
N GLY A 424 -10.07 1.64 -13.05
CA GLY A 424 -8.97 0.87 -13.63
C GLY A 424 -9.07 -0.60 -13.26
N LEU A 425 -8.17 -1.41 -13.80
CA LEU A 425 -7.94 -2.80 -13.43
C LEU A 425 -6.64 -2.90 -12.63
N CYS A 426 -6.47 -3.99 -11.90
CA CYS A 426 -5.20 -4.32 -11.27
C CYS A 426 -4.93 -5.81 -11.41
N ASN A 427 -3.78 -6.13 -12.01
CA ASN A 427 -3.31 -7.48 -12.31
C ASN A 427 -4.28 -8.29 -13.20
N PHE A 428 -5.01 -7.63 -14.10
CA PHE A 428 -5.69 -8.34 -15.17
C PHE A 428 -4.69 -8.78 -16.23
N ASP A 429 -4.73 -10.05 -16.61
CA ASP A 429 -3.98 -10.55 -17.75
C ASP A 429 -4.56 -10.01 -19.08
N SER A 430 -3.82 -10.17 -20.17
CA SER A 430 -4.12 -9.59 -21.47
C SER A 430 -5.46 -10.09 -22.00
N LYS A 431 -5.70 -11.40 -21.88
CA LYS A 431 -6.94 -12.05 -22.32
C LYS A 431 -8.16 -11.52 -21.56
N HIS A 432 -8.10 -11.43 -20.24
CA HIS A 432 -9.24 -11.02 -19.43
C HIS A 432 -9.43 -9.50 -19.43
N MET A 433 -8.37 -8.71 -19.67
CA MET A 433 -8.51 -7.29 -19.96
C MET A 433 -9.23 -7.06 -21.30
N GLU A 434 -8.88 -7.81 -22.34
CA GLU A 434 -9.56 -7.75 -23.63
C GLU A 434 -11.04 -8.15 -23.49
N GLU A 435 -11.33 -9.27 -22.83
CA GLU A 435 -12.71 -9.71 -22.57
C GLU A 435 -13.53 -8.67 -21.79
N ALA A 436 -12.93 -8.04 -20.77
CA ALA A 436 -13.58 -6.98 -20.02
C ALA A 436 -13.90 -5.77 -20.92
N ALA A 437 -12.95 -5.34 -21.75
CA ALA A 437 -13.16 -4.23 -22.66
C ALA A 437 -14.26 -4.50 -23.70
N GLU A 438 -14.27 -5.71 -24.30
CA GLU A 438 -15.31 -6.13 -25.25
C GLU A 438 -16.68 -6.22 -24.58
N TYR A 439 -16.75 -6.78 -23.37
CA TYR A 439 -17.99 -6.84 -22.60
C TYR A 439 -18.55 -5.44 -22.34
N LEU A 440 -17.71 -4.50 -21.90
CA LEU A 440 -18.12 -3.13 -21.59
C LEU A 440 -18.59 -2.39 -22.84
N LEU A 441 -17.85 -2.49 -23.95
CA LEU A 441 -18.27 -1.94 -25.25
C LEU A 441 -19.66 -2.45 -25.66
N ASN A 442 -19.90 -3.75 -25.54
CA ASN A 442 -21.19 -4.35 -25.89
C ASN A 442 -22.32 -3.98 -24.91
N LYS A 443 -22.01 -3.89 -23.61
CA LYS A 443 -23.02 -3.72 -22.56
C LYS A 443 -23.42 -2.27 -22.35
N ILE A 444 -22.47 -1.34 -22.42
CA ILE A 444 -22.65 0.07 -22.07
C ILE A 444 -22.14 1.05 -23.14
N GLY A 445 -21.62 0.57 -24.27
CA GLY A 445 -21.25 1.38 -25.42
C GLY A 445 -19.87 2.04 -25.36
N GLU A 446 -19.07 1.75 -24.33
CA GLU A 446 -17.73 2.28 -24.14
C GLU A 446 -16.87 1.31 -23.32
N VAL A 447 -15.55 1.43 -23.37
CA VAL A 447 -14.65 0.67 -22.50
C VAL A 447 -14.77 1.15 -21.05
N GLY A 448 -14.71 2.47 -20.81
CA GLY A 448 -14.87 3.09 -19.48
C GLY A 448 -13.78 2.80 -18.42
N VAL A 449 -13.05 1.70 -18.58
CA VAL A 449 -11.81 1.37 -17.87
C VAL A 449 -10.67 2.16 -18.52
N VAL A 450 -9.91 2.90 -17.71
CA VAL A 450 -8.87 3.81 -18.22
C VAL A 450 -7.44 3.30 -18.04
N SER A 451 -7.24 2.31 -17.15
CA SER A 451 -5.92 1.78 -16.86
C SER A 451 -5.94 0.33 -16.40
N ASN A 452 -4.79 -0.35 -16.47
CA ASN A 452 -4.51 -1.62 -15.79
C ASN A 452 -3.19 -1.50 -15.02
N GLN A 453 -3.22 -1.80 -13.72
CA GLN A 453 -2.03 -1.78 -12.87
C GLN A 453 -1.33 -3.13 -12.88
N VAL A 454 -0.11 -3.20 -13.40
CA VAL A 454 0.65 -4.45 -13.60
C VAL A 454 2.12 -4.32 -13.16
N GLN A 455 2.77 -5.46 -12.89
CA GLN A 455 4.20 -5.48 -12.65
C GLN A 455 4.96 -5.21 -13.96
N PHE A 456 5.87 -4.24 -13.98
CA PHE A 456 6.71 -3.97 -15.15
C PHE A 456 8.07 -3.39 -14.72
N SER A 457 9.15 -4.07 -15.10
CA SER A 457 10.54 -3.64 -14.87
C SER A 457 11.47 -4.20 -15.95
N LEU A 458 12.76 -3.86 -15.90
CA LEU A 458 13.77 -4.43 -16.78
C LEU A 458 13.97 -5.95 -16.62
N VAL A 459 13.53 -6.53 -15.49
CA VAL A 459 13.58 -7.98 -15.26
C VAL A 459 12.22 -8.65 -15.39
N ASP A 460 11.16 -7.87 -15.61
CA ASP A 460 9.81 -8.37 -15.84
C ASP A 460 9.15 -7.49 -16.89
N ALA A 461 9.44 -7.81 -18.16
CA ALA A 461 8.87 -7.14 -19.32
C ALA A 461 7.72 -7.94 -19.94
N ARG A 462 7.07 -8.83 -19.16
CA ARG A 462 5.89 -9.58 -19.63
C ARG A 462 4.80 -8.71 -20.27
N PRO A 463 4.53 -7.47 -19.79
CA PRO A 463 3.54 -6.63 -20.46
C PRO A 463 3.81 -6.39 -21.95
N THR A 464 5.06 -6.45 -22.41
CA THR A 464 5.41 -6.23 -23.82
C THR A 464 5.12 -7.42 -24.74
N VAL A 465 4.66 -8.55 -24.21
CA VAL A 465 4.39 -9.76 -25.01
C VAL A 465 3.00 -9.67 -25.65
N GLU A 466 1.94 -9.48 -24.86
CA GLU A 466 0.56 -9.33 -25.39
C GLU A 466 -0.15 -8.08 -24.84
N MET A 467 0.04 -7.74 -23.55
CA MET A 467 -0.70 -6.65 -22.88
C MET A 467 -0.56 -5.30 -23.59
N SER A 468 0.62 -4.96 -24.10
CA SER A 468 0.85 -3.69 -24.81
C SER A 468 -0.06 -3.53 -26.03
N GLU A 469 -0.32 -4.61 -26.78
CA GLU A 469 -1.22 -4.57 -27.93
C GLU A 469 -2.68 -4.35 -27.50
N VAL A 470 -3.11 -5.03 -26.44
CA VAL A 470 -4.45 -4.84 -25.84
C VAL A 470 -4.64 -3.40 -25.34
N CYS A 471 -3.63 -2.86 -24.66
CA CYS A 471 -3.58 -1.46 -24.22
C CYS A 471 -3.78 -0.48 -25.38
N LEU A 472 -3.07 -0.68 -26.49
CA LEU A 472 -3.18 0.16 -27.68
C LEU A 472 -4.55 0.02 -28.36
N LYS A 473 -5.05 -1.21 -28.49
CA LYS A 473 -6.35 -1.52 -29.12
C LYS A 473 -7.52 -0.84 -28.40
N TYR A 474 -7.55 -0.89 -27.06
CA TYR A 474 -8.65 -0.36 -26.25
C TYR A 474 -8.34 0.99 -25.59
N GLY A 475 -7.17 1.57 -25.84
CA GLY A 475 -6.71 2.84 -25.24
C GLY A 475 -6.63 2.83 -23.72
N ILE A 476 -6.41 1.65 -23.14
CA ILE A 476 -6.15 1.45 -21.71
C ILE A 476 -4.66 1.66 -21.48
N LYS A 477 -4.28 2.44 -20.45
CA LYS A 477 -2.87 2.66 -20.10
C LYS A 477 -2.39 1.77 -18.95
N LEU A 478 -1.09 1.55 -18.87
CA LEU A 478 -0.48 0.83 -17.77
C LEU A 478 -0.07 1.78 -16.64
N LEU A 479 -0.41 1.38 -15.40
CA LEU A 479 0.21 1.88 -14.18
C LEU A 479 1.14 0.79 -13.66
N THR A 480 2.44 1.07 -13.58
CA THR A 480 3.42 0.00 -13.38
C THR A 480 3.94 0.00 -11.96
N TYR A 481 3.98 -1.17 -11.31
CA TYR A 481 4.62 -1.34 -10.01
C TYR A 481 5.80 -2.30 -10.10
N GLY A 482 6.61 -2.33 -9.03
CA GLY A 482 7.75 -3.24 -8.97
C GLY A 482 8.91 -2.85 -9.88
N SER A 483 8.85 -1.66 -10.49
CA SER A 483 9.86 -1.17 -11.43
C SER A 483 11.26 -1.06 -10.84
N PHE A 484 11.39 -1.06 -9.49
CA PHE A 484 12.67 -1.01 -8.78
C PHE A 484 13.11 -2.38 -8.24
N CYS A 485 12.32 -3.43 -8.47
CA CYS A 485 12.56 -4.78 -7.93
C CYS A 485 12.75 -4.77 -6.41
N GLY A 486 11.89 -4.07 -5.66
CA GLY A 486 12.02 -3.96 -4.19
C GLY A 486 13.29 -3.23 -3.73
N GLY A 487 13.90 -2.44 -4.62
CA GLY A 487 15.14 -1.72 -4.39
C GLY A 487 16.40 -2.45 -4.87
N PHE A 488 16.28 -3.63 -5.51
CA PHE A 488 17.43 -4.33 -6.08
C PHE A 488 18.12 -3.57 -7.21
N LEU A 489 17.41 -2.72 -7.95
CA LEU A 489 17.97 -1.87 -9.00
C LEU A 489 18.67 -0.61 -8.47
N SER A 490 19.15 -0.63 -7.22
CA SER A 490 19.83 0.50 -6.58
C SER A 490 21.34 0.26 -6.43
N GLN A 491 22.09 1.34 -6.23
CA GLN A 491 23.53 1.30 -6.02
C GLN A 491 23.95 0.37 -4.87
N LYS A 492 23.09 0.18 -3.87
CA LYS A 492 23.32 -0.71 -2.72
C LYS A 492 23.65 -2.15 -3.14
N TRP A 493 23.11 -2.61 -4.26
CA TRP A 493 23.24 -4.01 -4.71
C TRP A 493 24.30 -4.22 -5.78
N LEU A 494 24.90 -3.15 -6.31
CA LEU A 494 25.96 -3.25 -7.31
C LEU A 494 27.23 -3.84 -6.68
N GLY A 495 27.81 -4.84 -7.34
CA GLY A 495 29.00 -5.57 -6.90
C GLY A 495 28.77 -6.50 -5.71
N GLN A 496 27.52 -6.66 -5.25
CA GLN A 496 27.22 -7.51 -4.09
C GLN A 496 27.09 -8.98 -4.49
N LYS A 497 27.43 -9.88 -3.56
CA LYS A 497 27.08 -11.30 -3.68
C LYS A 497 25.57 -11.47 -3.62
N SER A 498 25.08 -12.56 -4.19
CA SER A 498 23.65 -12.90 -4.11
C SER A 498 23.21 -12.91 -2.64
N PRO A 499 22.13 -12.22 -2.27
CA PRO A 499 21.64 -12.28 -0.92
C PRO A 499 21.21 -13.70 -0.57
N ASP A 500 21.47 -14.10 0.66
CA ASP A 500 20.83 -15.27 1.24
C ASP A 500 19.46 -14.85 1.79
N VAL A 501 18.39 -15.32 1.13
CA VAL A 501 16.99 -15.04 1.46
C VAL A 501 16.62 -15.48 2.89
N TYR A 502 17.44 -16.36 3.48
CA TYR A 502 17.24 -16.96 4.77
C TYR A 502 18.18 -16.43 5.85
N SER A 503 19.06 -15.49 5.51
CA SER A 503 19.93 -14.81 6.47
C SER A 503 19.12 -14.00 7.49
N GLU A 504 19.42 -14.21 8.77
CA GLU A 504 18.85 -13.44 9.89
C GLU A 504 19.55 -12.08 10.06
N SER A 505 20.82 -11.95 9.64
CA SER A 505 21.60 -10.71 9.76
C SER A 505 21.37 -9.75 8.60
N ALA A 506 20.96 -10.24 7.42
CA ALA A 506 20.65 -9.45 6.24
C ALA A 506 19.17 -9.64 5.83
N ALA A 507 18.26 -9.31 6.74
CA ALA A 507 16.82 -9.52 6.53
C ALA A 507 16.32 -8.72 5.31
N LEU A 508 16.03 -9.45 4.22
CA LEU A 508 15.31 -8.90 3.07
C LEU A 508 13.93 -8.43 3.51
N THR A 509 13.43 -7.34 2.92
CA THR A 509 12.02 -6.96 3.07
C THR A 509 11.11 -7.97 2.33
N PRO A 510 9.81 -8.08 2.66
CA PRO A 510 8.93 -8.99 1.93
C PRO A 510 8.88 -8.71 0.42
N SER A 511 8.95 -7.43 0.02
CA SER A 511 9.06 -7.06 -1.39
C SER A 511 10.38 -7.55 -2.01
N GLN A 512 11.50 -7.41 -1.31
CA GLN A 512 12.78 -7.93 -1.83
C GLN A 512 12.72 -9.44 -2.04
N ARG A 513 12.14 -10.21 -1.12
CA ARG A 513 11.97 -11.65 -1.35
C ARG A 513 11.21 -11.95 -2.65
N LYS A 514 10.03 -11.32 -2.83
CA LYS A 514 9.23 -11.46 -4.05
C LYS A 514 10.03 -11.13 -5.32
N TYR A 515 10.74 -10.01 -5.33
CA TYR A 515 11.47 -9.57 -6.53
C TYR A 515 12.78 -10.34 -6.75
N PHE A 516 13.35 -10.95 -5.72
CA PHE A 516 14.48 -11.85 -5.87
C PHE A 516 14.09 -13.09 -6.66
N ASP A 517 12.93 -13.69 -6.37
CA ASP A 517 12.40 -14.82 -7.15
C ASP A 517 12.16 -14.43 -8.63
N MET A 518 11.69 -13.20 -8.87
CA MET A 518 11.53 -12.69 -10.23
C MET A 518 12.88 -12.52 -10.95
N ILE A 519 13.90 -12.00 -10.26
CA ILE A 519 15.27 -11.88 -10.81
C ILE A 519 15.81 -13.26 -11.20
N LEU A 520 15.59 -14.28 -10.36
CA LEU A 520 16.04 -15.65 -10.63
C LEU A 520 15.23 -16.37 -11.72
N THR A 521 13.97 -15.97 -11.92
CA THR A 521 13.16 -16.44 -13.05
C THR A 521 13.64 -15.80 -14.38
N TRP A 522 13.95 -14.50 -14.34
CA TRP A 522 14.44 -13.73 -15.48
C TRP A 522 15.86 -14.13 -15.91
N GLY A 523 16.73 -14.45 -14.96
CA GLY A 523 18.13 -14.76 -15.22
C GLY A 523 18.88 -15.22 -13.98
N THR A 524 20.19 -14.97 -13.95
CA THR A 524 21.05 -15.32 -12.83
C THR A 524 21.50 -14.07 -12.10
N TRP A 525 21.95 -14.20 -10.84
CA TRP A 525 22.50 -13.06 -10.10
C TRP A 525 23.71 -12.39 -10.81
N PRO A 526 24.67 -13.13 -11.41
CA PRO A 526 25.70 -12.52 -12.25
C PRO A 526 25.14 -11.69 -13.42
N LYS A 527 24.16 -12.21 -14.16
CA LYS A 527 23.49 -11.45 -15.23
C LYS A 527 22.78 -10.20 -14.68
N PHE A 528 22.20 -10.29 -13.48
CA PHE A 528 21.62 -9.14 -12.79
C PHE A 528 22.69 -8.09 -12.44
N GLN A 529 23.90 -8.50 -12.02
CA GLN A 529 25.01 -7.57 -11.79
C GLN A 529 25.49 -6.89 -13.08
N GLU A 530 25.49 -7.58 -14.22
CA GLU A 530 25.77 -6.97 -15.54
C GLU A 530 24.73 -5.90 -15.90
N LEU A 531 23.45 -6.16 -15.60
CA LEU A 531 22.37 -5.16 -15.74
C LEU A 531 22.63 -3.96 -14.83
N LEU A 532 22.96 -4.15 -13.56
CA LEU A 532 23.27 -3.05 -12.63
C LEU A 532 24.47 -2.22 -13.11
N ALA A 533 25.52 -2.87 -13.63
CA ALA A 533 26.68 -2.19 -14.19
C ALA A 533 26.32 -1.38 -15.44
N THR A 534 25.44 -1.91 -16.30
CA THR A 534 24.91 -1.20 -17.47
C THR A 534 24.10 0.02 -17.05
N LEU A 535 23.20 -0.13 -16.08
CA LEU A 535 22.43 0.99 -15.52
C LEU A 535 23.35 2.05 -14.91
N ARG A 536 24.41 1.63 -14.21
CA ARG A 536 25.41 2.55 -13.66
C ARG A 536 26.12 3.35 -14.74
N SER A 537 26.59 2.68 -15.79
CA SER A 537 27.26 3.31 -16.92
C SER A 537 26.37 4.35 -17.62
N ILE A 538 25.09 4.04 -17.81
CA ILE A 538 24.12 4.97 -18.41
C ILE A 538 23.84 6.14 -17.45
N ALA A 539 23.69 5.88 -16.15
CA ALA A 539 23.47 6.92 -15.15
C ALA A 539 24.65 7.90 -15.11
N ASP A 540 25.89 7.40 -15.11
CA ASP A 540 27.11 8.22 -15.13
C ASP A 540 27.20 9.06 -16.43
N LYS A 541 26.87 8.46 -17.59
CA LYS A 541 26.86 9.13 -18.91
C LYS A 541 25.95 10.36 -18.94
N HIS A 542 24.78 10.28 -18.30
CA HIS A 542 23.76 11.35 -18.32
C HIS A 542 23.76 12.25 -17.08
N SER A 543 24.61 11.95 -16.09
CA SER A 543 24.72 12.78 -14.90
C SER A 543 25.37 14.14 -15.22
N THR A 544 24.91 15.18 -14.53
CA THR A 544 25.50 16.53 -14.62
C THR A 544 26.03 16.97 -13.26
N PRO A 545 26.89 18.01 -13.18
CA PRO A 545 27.37 18.52 -11.89
C PRO A 545 26.23 18.99 -10.94
N ARG A 546 25.05 19.30 -11.48
CA ARG A 546 23.88 19.74 -10.71
C ARG A 546 22.88 18.62 -10.42
N GLN A 547 23.03 17.47 -11.08
CA GLN A 547 22.06 16.38 -11.02
C GLN A 547 22.76 15.04 -11.26
N ALA A 548 23.06 14.34 -10.18
CA ALA A 548 23.53 12.96 -10.24
C ALA A 548 22.34 12.01 -10.44
N LEU A 549 22.42 11.16 -11.45
CA LEU A 549 21.40 10.15 -11.74
C LEU A 549 21.77 8.83 -11.06
N THR A 550 20.74 8.07 -10.70
CA THR A 550 20.89 6.74 -10.09
C THR A 550 20.44 5.63 -11.03
N LEU A 551 20.79 4.39 -10.69
CA LEU A 551 20.37 3.20 -11.43
C LEU A 551 18.83 3.10 -11.49
N THR A 552 18.14 3.49 -10.42
CA THR A 552 16.68 3.55 -10.34
C THR A 552 16.13 4.61 -11.30
N ASN A 553 16.77 5.76 -11.49
CA ASN A 553 16.35 6.75 -12.49
C ASN A 553 16.38 6.18 -13.91
N VAL A 554 17.46 5.50 -14.29
CA VAL A 554 17.60 4.90 -15.63
C VAL A 554 16.55 3.80 -15.84
N ALA A 555 16.39 2.90 -14.87
CA ALA A 555 15.40 1.84 -14.94
C ALA A 555 13.96 2.37 -15.05
N THR A 556 13.63 3.39 -14.24
CA THR A 556 12.31 4.05 -14.27
C THR A 556 12.06 4.73 -15.61
N ARG A 557 13.07 5.43 -16.14
CA ARG A 557 12.96 6.14 -17.42
C ARG A 557 12.67 5.17 -18.56
N TRP A 558 13.33 4.01 -18.58
CA TRP A 558 13.08 2.97 -19.58
C TRP A 558 11.63 2.50 -19.57
N VAL A 559 11.05 2.24 -18.38
CA VAL A 559 9.63 1.85 -18.25
C VAL A 559 8.72 3.01 -18.68
N LEU A 560 9.00 4.24 -18.25
CA LEU A 560 8.22 5.41 -18.65
C LEU A 560 8.37 5.76 -20.15
N ASP A 561 9.35 5.25 -20.87
CA ASP A 561 9.46 5.52 -22.32
C ASP A 561 8.56 4.60 -23.15
N ARG A 562 7.93 3.59 -22.54
CA ARG A 562 6.96 2.74 -23.23
C ARG A 562 5.64 3.50 -23.48
N PRO A 563 5.07 3.47 -24.70
CA PRO A 563 3.90 4.28 -25.06
C PRO A 563 2.62 3.93 -24.30
N GLU A 564 2.48 2.68 -23.88
CA GLU A 564 1.37 2.15 -23.08
C GLU A 564 1.47 2.57 -21.60
N VAL A 565 2.65 2.95 -21.10
CA VAL A 565 2.85 3.28 -19.69
C VAL A 565 2.49 4.75 -19.41
N ALA A 566 1.41 4.95 -18.66
CA ALA A 566 1.06 6.28 -18.16
C ALA A 566 1.94 6.70 -16.99
N SER A 567 2.15 5.80 -16.03
CA SER A 567 2.85 6.12 -14.78
C SER A 567 3.58 4.94 -14.15
N VAL A 568 4.62 5.24 -13.36
CA VAL A 568 5.32 4.28 -12.49
C VAL A 568 4.97 4.57 -11.02
N ILE A 569 4.58 3.51 -10.31
CA ILE A 569 4.28 3.53 -8.88
C ILE A 569 5.56 3.25 -8.10
N VAL A 570 6.05 4.29 -7.42
CA VAL A 570 7.26 4.26 -6.61
C VAL A 570 6.92 3.91 -5.16
N GLY A 571 7.48 2.82 -4.65
CA GLY A 571 7.27 2.39 -3.27
C GLY A 571 7.80 3.43 -2.28
N THR A 572 6.92 3.92 -1.41
CA THR A 572 7.21 4.98 -0.44
C THR A 572 7.03 4.46 0.98
N ARG A 573 8.13 4.43 1.75
CA ARG A 573 8.10 4.08 3.18
C ARG A 573 7.87 5.36 4.01
N LEU A 574 6.62 5.81 4.06
CA LEU A 574 6.23 7.08 4.70
C LEU A 574 6.82 7.22 6.11
N GLY A 575 7.55 8.31 6.33
CA GLY A 575 8.21 8.64 7.60
C GLY A 575 9.40 7.76 7.97
N VAL A 576 9.79 6.79 7.14
CA VAL A 576 10.94 5.88 7.37
C VAL A 576 12.12 6.24 6.47
N SER A 577 11.86 6.57 5.20
CA SER A 577 12.89 6.99 4.25
C SER A 577 12.29 7.93 3.19
N SER A 578 13.01 8.98 2.83
CA SER A 578 12.65 9.90 1.74
C SER A 578 13.63 9.74 0.58
N ASN A 579 13.09 9.57 -0.64
CA ASN A 579 13.85 9.55 -1.90
C ASN A 579 13.26 10.55 -2.90
N VAL A 580 12.60 11.60 -2.42
CA VAL A 580 11.77 12.50 -3.24
C VAL A 580 12.57 13.14 -4.38
N GLN A 581 13.71 13.76 -4.05
CA GLN A 581 14.53 14.44 -5.05
C GLN A 581 15.18 13.45 -6.03
N GLU A 582 15.62 12.29 -5.55
CA GLU A 582 16.14 11.23 -6.43
C GLU A 582 15.07 10.80 -7.43
N ASN A 583 13.85 10.53 -6.99
CA ASN A 583 12.77 10.10 -7.88
C ASN A 583 12.45 11.13 -8.98
N LEU A 584 12.45 12.42 -8.64
CA LEU A 584 12.16 13.49 -9.58
C LEU A 584 13.20 13.62 -10.70
N ASN A 585 14.42 13.15 -10.47
CA ASN A 585 15.48 13.22 -11.48
C ASN A 585 15.14 12.47 -12.77
N VAL A 586 14.20 11.51 -12.71
CA VAL A 586 13.75 10.76 -13.90
C VAL A 586 13.15 11.66 -14.99
N PHE A 587 12.57 12.81 -14.63
CA PHE A 587 11.93 13.70 -15.60
C PHE A 587 12.94 14.46 -16.48
N GLY A 588 14.15 14.69 -15.95
CA GLY A 588 15.26 15.31 -16.68
C GLY A 588 16.00 14.34 -17.60
N LEU A 589 15.92 13.03 -17.35
CA LEU A 589 16.64 12.02 -18.14
C LEU A 589 16.00 11.79 -19.52
N ARG A 590 16.83 11.68 -20.55
CA ARG A 590 16.47 11.24 -21.89
C ARG A 590 17.45 10.16 -22.34
N LEU A 591 16.97 8.93 -22.47
CA LEU A 591 17.78 7.82 -22.99
C LEU A 591 17.99 8.03 -24.49
N ASP A 592 19.20 7.81 -24.98
CA ASP A 592 19.48 7.76 -26.41
C ASP A 592 19.27 6.35 -26.97
N GLU A 593 19.56 6.16 -28.25
CA GLU A 593 19.34 4.88 -28.94
C GLU A 593 20.29 3.79 -28.44
N ASP A 594 21.55 4.12 -28.13
CA ASP A 594 22.51 3.18 -27.56
C ASP A 594 22.05 2.71 -26.18
N ASP A 595 21.61 3.64 -25.33
CA ASP A 595 21.09 3.31 -24.00
C ASP A 595 19.89 2.37 -24.10
N ARG A 596 18.94 2.67 -24.99
CA ARG A 596 17.75 1.84 -25.22
C ARG A 596 18.11 0.45 -25.70
N ASN A 597 18.98 0.34 -26.70
CA ASN A 597 19.40 -0.95 -27.26
C ASN A 597 20.09 -1.83 -26.20
N ARG A 598 20.95 -1.22 -25.37
CA ARG A 598 21.62 -1.93 -24.27
C ARG A 598 20.60 -2.44 -23.24
N LEU A 599 19.63 -1.63 -22.84
CA LEU A 599 18.60 -2.02 -21.86
C LEU A 599 17.61 -3.04 -22.44
N ASP A 600 17.18 -2.85 -23.69
CA ASP A 600 16.28 -3.76 -24.39
C ASP A 600 16.91 -5.16 -24.55
N SER A 601 18.23 -5.25 -24.71
CA SER A 601 18.94 -6.55 -24.75
C SER A 601 18.81 -7.37 -23.45
N PHE A 602 18.58 -6.72 -22.31
CA PHE A 602 18.32 -7.39 -21.04
C PHE A 602 16.84 -7.72 -20.85
N ALA A 603 15.96 -6.80 -21.24
CA ALA A 603 14.54 -6.85 -20.86
C ALA A 603 13.65 -7.57 -21.89
N LEU A 604 13.89 -7.38 -23.19
CA LEU A 604 12.97 -7.78 -24.25
C LEU A 604 13.39 -9.12 -24.91
N GLY A 605 12.61 -9.52 -25.92
CA GLY A 605 12.89 -10.74 -26.70
C GLY A 605 12.75 -12.01 -25.86
N ASP A 606 13.78 -12.86 -25.89
CA ASP A 606 13.77 -14.15 -25.21
C ASP A 606 13.70 -14.01 -23.69
N SER A 607 14.22 -12.92 -23.11
CA SER A 607 14.13 -12.67 -21.67
C SER A 607 12.67 -12.47 -21.23
N ALA A 608 11.91 -11.63 -21.94
CA ALA A 608 10.49 -11.40 -21.67
C ALA A 608 9.65 -12.66 -21.90
N ARG A 609 9.88 -13.38 -23.01
CA ARG A 609 9.20 -14.64 -23.33
C ARG A 609 9.46 -15.72 -22.29
N ARG A 610 10.69 -15.86 -21.81
CA ARG A 610 11.03 -16.83 -20.76
C ARG A 610 10.24 -16.58 -19.48
N VAL A 611 10.21 -15.34 -19.00
CA VAL A 611 9.45 -15.00 -17.78
C VAL A 611 7.95 -15.24 -18.01
N TRP A 612 7.44 -14.90 -19.19
CA TRP A 612 6.07 -15.19 -19.59
C TRP A 612 5.75 -16.68 -19.59
N GLU A 613 6.61 -17.53 -20.16
CA GLU A 613 6.40 -18.98 -20.22
C GLU A 613 6.46 -19.63 -18.82
N MET A 614 7.35 -19.14 -17.95
CA MET A 614 7.54 -19.69 -16.61
C MET A 614 6.48 -19.24 -15.61
N VAL A 615 6.04 -17.97 -15.68
CA VAL A 615 5.14 -17.36 -14.69
C VAL A 615 3.70 -17.24 -15.23
N GLY A 616 3.54 -17.19 -16.55
CA GLY A 616 2.34 -16.75 -17.22
C GLY A 616 2.34 -15.23 -17.49
N ASP A 617 1.27 -14.77 -18.11
CA ASP A 617 1.01 -13.34 -18.37
C ASP A 617 1.10 -12.49 -17.09
N CYS A 618 1.25 -11.18 -17.23
CA CYS A 618 1.17 -10.24 -16.13
C CYS A 618 -0.12 -10.44 -15.32
N GLY A 619 0.00 -10.47 -13.99
CA GLY A 619 -1.11 -10.74 -13.10
C GLY A 619 -1.39 -12.23 -12.80
N ALA A 620 -0.78 -13.15 -13.55
CA ALA A 620 -0.89 -14.60 -13.33
C ALA A 620 -0.66 -15.03 -11.87
N GLU A 621 0.26 -14.35 -11.16
CA GLU A 621 0.63 -14.64 -9.77
C GLU A 621 -0.54 -14.48 -8.78
N TYR A 622 -1.57 -13.70 -9.15
CA TYR A 622 -2.68 -13.30 -8.28
C TYR A 622 -4.00 -13.98 -8.62
N SER A 623 -4.04 -14.78 -9.68
CA SER A 623 -5.22 -15.54 -10.08
C SER A 623 -5.15 -17.00 -9.61
N THR A 624 -6.29 -17.64 -9.40
CA THR A 624 -6.35 -19.07 -9.01
C THR A 624 -6.11 -20.03 -10.17
N ASN A 625 -6.26 -19.57 -11.43
CA ASN A 625 -6.23 -20.42 -12.61
C ASN A 625 -4.82 -20.94 -12.98
N THR A 626 -3.78 -20.28 -12.49
CA THR A 626 -2.36 -20.56 -12.83
C THR A 626 -1.67 -21.51 -11.86
N LYS A 627 -2.24 -21.79 -10.68
CA LYS A 627 -1.68 -22.75 -9.71
C LYS A 627 -1.79 -24.22 -10.14
N SER A 628 -2.24 -24.50 -11.36
CA SER A 628 -2.45 -25.85 -11.89
C SER A 628 -1.34 -26.35 -12.84
N LYS A 629 -0.24 -25.59 -13.03
CA LYS A 629 0.79 -25.91 -14.04
C LYS A 629 2.25 -25.93 -13.56
N VAL A 630 2.52 -26.02 -12.25
CA VAL A 630 3.89 -26.29 -11.76
C VAL A 630 3.89 -27.55 -10.90
#